data_AF-A0A8T3SWC2-F1
#
_entry.id   AF-A0A8T3SWC2-F1
#
_cell.length_a   1.000
_cell.length_b   1.000
_cell.length_c   1.000
_cell.angle_alpha   90.00
_cell.angle_beta   90.00
_cell.angle_gamma   90.00
#
_symmetry.space_group_name_H-M   'P 1'
#
loop_
_entity.id
_entity.type
_entity.pdbx_description
1 polymer ?
#
loop_
_entity_poly.entity_id
_entity_poly.type
_entity_poly.pdbx_seq_one_letter_code
_entity_poly.pdbx_strand_id
1 'polypeptide(L)' 'MDHTGLLYVIGFGFAATTFVFGTIGFSWLITHRRRRPQKGLPYESGVDTIGDTWSRFGLAFYLYALLFVAFD' A
#
# COMPACT_ATOMS: atom_id res chain seq x y z
N MET A 1 -14.98 -18.00 28.73
CA MET A 1 -14.22 -16.90 28.09
C MET A 1 -13.20 -17.60 27.25
N ASP A 2 -13.52 -17.77 25.98
CA ASP A 2 -12.94 -18.85 25.19
C ASP A 2 -11.72 -18.28 24.45
N HIS A 3 -10.55 -18.46 25.06
CA HIS A 3 -9.29 -17.90 24.58
C HIS A 3 -8.87 -18.44 23.20
N THR A 4 -9.44 -19.55 22.77
CA THR A 4 -9.17 -20.22 21.50
C THR A 4 -9.43 -19.31 20.30
N GLY A 5 -10.55 -18.58 20.28
CA GLY A 5 -10.86 -17.63 19.21
C GLY A 5 -9.83 -16.50 19.10
N LEU A 6 -9.43 -15.94 20.24
CA LEU A 6 -8.41 -14.90 20.29
C LEU A 6 -7.06 -15.40 19.79
N LEU A 7 -6.67 -16.63 20.17
CA LEU A 7 -5.43 -17.25 19.71
C LEU A 7 -5.43 -17.47 18.19
N TYR A 8 -6.55 -17.86 17.59
CA TYR A 8 -6.66 -17.99 16.14
C TYR A 8 -6.51 -16.65 15.42
N VAL A 9 -7.16 -15.59 15.91
CA VAL A 9 -7.05 -14.25 15.31
C VAL A 9 -5.61 -13.74 15.38
N ILE A 10 -4.96 -13.85 16.55
CA ILE A 10 -3.57 -13.42 16.74
C ILE A 10 -2.63 -14.25 15.87
N GLY A 11 -2.81 -15.58 15.86
CA GLY A 11 -1.98 -16.49 15.07
C GLY A 11 -2.06 -16.20 13.57
N PHE A 12 -3.28 -15.99 13.06
CA PHE A 12 -3.48 -15.64 11.65
C PHE A 12 -2.89 -14.28 11.31
N GLY A 13 -3.12 -13.27 12.15
CA GLY A 13 -2.54 -11.93 11.95
C GLY A 13 -1.01 -11.97 11.91
N PHE A 14 -0.39 -12.67 12.86
CA PHE A 14 1.06 -12.85 12.90
C PHE A 14 1.61 -13.56 11.65
N ALA A 15 0.94 -14.64 11.22
CA ALA A 15 1.33 -15.37 10.02
C ALA A 15 1.25 -14.50 8.76
N ALA A 16 0.15 -13.76 8.59
CA ALA A 16 -0.06 -12.86 7.46
C ALA A 16 0.99 -11.73 7.42
N THR A 17 1.23 -11.08 8.56
CA THR A 17 2.25 -10.03 8.67
C THR A 17 3.64 -10.57 8.35
N THR A 18 4.02 -11.70 8.95
CA THR A 18 5.34 -12.33 8.70
C THR A 18 5.51 -12.72 7.25
N PHE A 19 4.47 -13.24 6.60
CA PHE A 19 4.50 -13.59 5.18
C PHE A 19 4.71 -12.36 4.29
N VAL A 20 3.97 -11.27 4.51
CA VAL A 20 4.10 -10.02 3.73
C VAL A 20 5.51 -9.43 3.89
N PHE A 21 5.97 -9.21 5.12
CA PHE A 21 7.29 -8.63 5.35
C PHE A 21 8.42 -9.58 4.95
N GLY A 22 8.23 -10.89 5.15
CA GLY A 22 9.19 -11.91 4.74
C GLY A 22 9.40 -11.93 3.23
N THR A 23 8.33 -11.89 2.44
CA THR A 23 8.41 -11.87 0.97
C THR A 23 8.99 -10.56 0.43
N ILE A 24 8.62 -9.40 0.99
CA ILE A 24 9.22 -8.11 0.64
C ILE A 24 10.72 -8.12 0.97
N GLY A 25 11.10 -8.57 2.17
CA GLY A 25 12.49 -8.67 2.60
C GLY A 25 13.31 -9.63 1.73
N PHE A 26 12.76 -10.79 1.40
CA PHE A 26 13.38 -11.77 0.52
C PHE A 26 13.58 -11.22 -0.91
N SER A 27 12.56 -10.58 -1.48
CA SER A 27 12.65 -9.92 -2.79
C SER A 27 13.72 -8.81 -2.78
N TRP A 28 13.75 -8.00 -1.72
CA TRP A 28 14.72 -6.93 -1.51
C TRP A 28 16.16 -7.45 -1.43
N LEU A 29 16.38 -8.64 -0.83
CA LEU A 29 17.69 -9.26 -0.68
C LEU A 29 18.20 -9.89 -1.97
N ILE A 30 17.32 -10.53 -2.76
CA ILE A 30 17.71 -11.26 -3.98
C ILE A 30 17.85 -10.34 -5.20
N THR A 31 17.08 -9.25 -5.25
CA THR A 31 16.99 -8.40 -6.45
C THR A 31 18.31 -7.67 -6.74
N HIS A 32 18.74 -7.69 -8.00
CA HIS A 32 19.89 -6.90 -8.46
C HIS A 32 19.58 -5.40 -8.48
N ARG A 33 20.24 -4.61 -7.63
CA ARG A 33 20.05 -3.16 -7.56
C ARG A 33 20.95 -2.39 -8.51
N ARG A 34 20.37 -1.85 -9.59
CA ARG A 34 21.01 -0.78 -10.39
C ARG A 34 20.22 0.52 -10.25
N ARG A 35 20.81 1.50 -9.55
CA ARG A 35 20.28 2.86 -9.49
C ARG A 35 20.58 3.56 -10.82
N ARG A 36 19.53 3.97 -11.53
CA ARG A 36 19.60 4.80 -12.74
C ARG A 36 18.60 5.94 -12.53
N PRO A 37 18.98 7.22 -12.74
CA PRO A 37 18.07 8.35 -12.54
C PRO A 37 16.73 8.18 -13.26
N GLN A 38 16.75 7.65 -14.48
CA GLN A 38 15.57 7.41 -15.32
C GLN A 38 14.60 6.39 -14.72
N LYS A 39 15.07 5.44 -13.90
CA LYS A 39 14.18 4.45 -13.24
C LYS A 39 13.38 5.05 -12.08
N GLY A 40 13.79 6.19 -11.56
CA GLY A 40 13.12 6.88 -10.46
C GLY A 40 12.17 7.99 -10.91
N LEU A 41 12.10 8.26 -12.22
CA LEU A 41 11.17 9.24 -12.76
C LEU A 41 9.75 8.63 -12.79
N PRO A 42 8.71 9.45 -12.52
CA PRO A 42 7.32 9.04 -12.76
C PRO A 42 7.12 8.55 -14.19
N TYR A 43 6.23 7.59 -14.38
CA TYR A 43 5.98 7.04 -15.70
C TYR A 43 5.10 7.99 -16.53
N GLU A 44 5.66 8.53 -17.62
CA GLU A 44 4.91 9.24 -18.65
C GLU A 44 5.60 9.09 -20.02
N SER A 45 5.89 7.85 -20.43
CA SER A 45 6.49 7.56 -21.76
C SER A 45 7.77 8.33 -22.10
N GLY A 46 8.54 8.79 -21.10
CA GLY A 46 9.74 9.60 -21.28
C GLY A 46 9.49 11.11 -21.44
N VAL A 47 8.25 11.56 -21.26
CA VAL A 47 7.88 12.97 -21.13
C VAL A 47 7.96 13.35 -19.65
N ASP A 48 8.43 14.56 -19.36
CA ASP A 48 8.41 15.07 -18.00
C ASP A 48 6.98 15.36 -17.57
N THR A 49 6.65 15.05 -16.31
CA THR A 49 5.31 15.26 -15.78
C THR A 49 4.89 16.72 -15.84
N ILE A 50 3.70 16.97 -16.38
CA ILE A 50 3.15 18.32 -16.50
C ILE A 50 2.08 18.55 -15.43
N GLY A 51 2.25 19.61 -14.64
CA GLY A 51 1.27 20.06 -13.66
C GLY A 51 1.57 19.69 -12.21
N ASP A 52 0.77 20.23 -11.30
CA ASP A 52 0.87 19.96 -9.86
C ASP A 52 0.20 18.61 -9.52
N THR A 53 0.89 17.79 -8.73
CA THR A 53 0.36 16.52 -8.22
C THR A 53 -0.67 16.72 -7.11
N TRP A 54 -0.73 17.91 -6.50
CA TRP A 54 -1.69 18.28 -5.46
C TRP A 54 -2.92 19.02 -6.00
N SER A 55 -3.40 18.60 -7.16
CA SER A 55 -4.68 19.09 -7.69
C SER A 55 -5.86 18.56 -6.86
N ARG A 56 -6.97 19.29 -6.88
CA ARG A 56 -8.19 18.90 -6.16
C ARG A 56 -8.80 17.68 -6.84
N PHE A 57 -8.67 16.52 -6.21
CA PHE A 57 -9.40 15.31 -6.59
C PHE A 57 -10.91 15.53 -6.44
N GLY A 58 -11.70 14.78 -7.21
CA GLY A 58 -13.16 14.96 -7.27
C GLY A 58 -13.82 14.83 -5.89
N LEU A 59 -14.77 15.74 -5.60
CA LEU A 59 -15.52 15.79 -4.34
C LEU A 59 -16.22 14.46 -3.98
N ALA A 60 -16.53 13.64 -4.98
CA ALA A 60 -17.19 12.35 -4.81
C ALA A 60 -16.46 11.41 -3.82
N PHE A 61 -15.12 11.40 -3.80
CA PHE A 61 -14.36 10.55 -2.87
C PHE A 61 -14.61 10.93 -1.40
N TYR A 62 -14.71 12.24 -1.14
CA TYR A 62 -15.00 12.76 0.19
C TYR A 62 -16.44 12.45 0.63
N LEU A 63 -17.41 12.66 -0.27
CA LEU A 63 -18.81 12.35 0.01
C LEU A 63 -19.01 10.84 0.26
N TYR A 64 -18.33 9.98 -0.50
CA TYR A 64 -18.35 8.54 -0.27
C TYR A 64 -17.78 8.17 1.11
N ALA A 65 -16.63 8.74 1.48
CA ALA A 65 -16.03 8.49 2.80
C ALA A 65 -16.91 8.98 3.96
N LEU A 66 -17.52 10.17 3.83
CA LEU A 66 -18.46 10.68 4.84
C LEU A 66 -19.72 9.81 4.94
N LEU A 67 -20.27 9.38 3.81
CA LEU A 67 -21.42 8.49 3.78
C LEU A 67 -21.08 7.17 4.44
N PHE A 68 -19.93 6.56 4.11
CA PHE A 68 -19.44 5.35 4.77
C PHE A 68 -19.38 5.55 6.28
N VAL A 69 -18.70 6.59 6.79
CA VAL A 69 -18.60 6.85 8.24
C VAL A 69 -19.96 7.13 8.91
N ALA A 70 -20.91 7.72 8.19
CA ALA A 70 -22.23 8.01 8.74
C ALA A 70 -23.14 6.77 8.83
N PHE A 71 -22.89 5.74 8.01
CA PHE A 71 -23.75 4.57 7.85
C PHE A 71 -23.10 3.22 8.22
N ASP A 72 -21.78 3.17 8.35
CA ASP A 72 -21.02 2.08 8.98
C ASP A 72 -21.28 2.05 10.49
#